data_AF-R7Z935-F1
#
_entry.id   AF-R7Z935-F1
#
_cell.length_a   1.000
_cell.length_b   1.000
_cell.length_c   1.000
_cell.angle_alpha   90.00
_cell.angle_beta   90.00
_cell.angle_gamma   90.00
#
_symmetry.space_group_name_H-M   'P 1'
#
loop_
_entity.id
_entity.type
_entity.pdbx_description
1 polymer ?
#
loop_
_entity_poly.entity_id
_entity_poly.type
_entity_poly.pdbx_seq_one_letter_code
_entity_poly.pdbx_strand_id
1 'polypeptide(L)'
;MDETDQRMLQELSTIYKNFEDSSEKLWNQEYHFEKKPLILIRTNKDGGIIRKQVYALNGKEMENNIFAKEIQVPKSLHLPKVYRLSSFDLRTISTWISWNFGELNIKDTDVFYLKYYPKMFENPEVYLDFSSFLLHESFHAYKQKSWTYDAKGGESINDYPVNKGNYALMGLEFKLLDRAMENNNPETLKQVLHDWTIVRNYRYKKWPQLVGETNAEAMEGSARYLEYRYSKLTGGTLTVLAKKEEPYHVTFMEAFNFIANGQAESPSFLEKNIRYETGSALELIMDKANIPWKEAIEDSSTKRGKTQYEILNDYFKINDSSIFESRMNEIKLNNDYESLLEQGEKLVKISSTVE
;
A
#
# COMPACT_ATOMS: atom_id res chain seq x y z
N MET A 1 -1.35 18.32 -27.64
CA MET A 1 -1.31 17.64 -26.34
C MET A 1 -0.60 18.57 -25.38
N ASP A 2 -1.20 18.88 -24.22
CA ASP A 2 -0.61 19.84 -23.28
C ASP A 2 0.57 19.24 -22.50
N GLU A 3 1.28 20.05 -21.71
CA GLU A 3 2.46 19.59 -20.95
C GLU A 3 2.10 18.50 -19.94
N THR A 4 0.96 18.63 -19.25
CA THR A 4 0.52 17.63 -18.27
C THR A 4 0.25 16.28 -18.93
N ASP A 5 -0.42 16.28 -20.09
CA ASP A 5 -0.65 15.07 -20.88
C ASP A 5 0.66 14.43 -21.36
N GLN A 6 1.65 15.25 -21.75
CA GLN A 6 2.96 14.76 -22.16
C GLN A 6 3.73 14.11 -20.99
N ARG A 7 3.75 14.75 -19.81
CA ARG A 7 4.35 14.18 -18.59
C ARG A 7 3.67 12.88 -18.18
N MET A 8 2.34 12.85 -18.21
CA MET A 8 1.55 11.64 -17.95
C MET A 8 1.97 10.49 -18.87
N LEU A 9 2.08 10.70 -20.19
CA LEU A 9 2.49 9.65 -21.11
C LEU A 9 3.95 9.22 -20.93
N GLN A 10 4.84 10.13 -20.52
CA GLN A 10 6.24 9.82 -20.21
C GLN A 10 6.37 8.97 -18.94
N GLU A 11 5.63 9.30 -17.88
CA GLU A 11 5.62 8.48 -16.66
C GLU A 11 4.96 7.13 -16.91
N LEU A 12 3.83 7.09 -17.64
CA LEU A 12 3.19 5.84 -18.02
C LEU A 12 4.10 4.93 -18.86
N SER A 13 4.84 5.53 -19.80
CA SER A 13 5.87 4.83 -20.59
C SER A 13 6.92 4.18 -19.69
N THR A 14 7.38 4.90 -18.68
CA THR A 14 8.36 4.41 -17.70
C THR A 14 7.78 3.28 -16.87
N ILE A 15 6.53 3.40 -16.42
CA ILE A 15 5.82 2.35 -15.69
C ILE A 15 5.75 1.09 -16.55
N TYR A 16 5.24 1.20 -17.78
CA TYR A 16 5.03 0.05 -18.66
C TYR A 16 6.35 -0.67 -18.94
N LYS A 17 7.40 0.06 -19.28
CA LYS A 17 8.73 -0.52 -19.49
C LYS A 17 9.23 -1.31 -18.28
N ASN A 18 9.05 -0.80 -17.06
CA ASN A 18 9.50 -1.49 -15.85
C ASN A 18 8.70 -2.78 -15.59
N PHE A 19 7.41 -2.82 -15.93
CA PHE A 19 6.64 -4.06 -15.86
C PHE A 19 7.03 -5.05 -16.97
N GLU A 20 7.32 -4.58 -18.19
CA GLU A 20 7.82 -5.46 -19.27
C GLU A 20 9.18 -6.09 -18.91
N ASP A 21 10.09 -5.28 -18.37
CA ASP A 21 11.49 -5.66 -18.15
C ASP A 21 11.75 -6.31 -16.79
N SER A 22 10.87 -6.11 -15.79
CA SER A 22 11.17 -6.44 -14.38
C SER A 22 9.91 -6.65 -13.51
N SER A 23 8.85 -7.25 -14.06
CA SER A 23 7.62 -7.51 -13.29
C SER A 23 7.86 -8.33 -12.01
N GLU A 24 8.80 -9.28 -12.02
CA GLU A 24 9.20 -10.05 -10.84
C GLU A 24 9.82 -9.20 -9.72
N LYS A 25 10.37 -8.03 -10.06
CA LYS A 25 10.89 -7.07 -9.08
C LYS A 25 9.81 -6.13 -8.56
N LEU A 26 8.63 -6.09 -9.18
CA LEU A 26 7.51 -5.26 -8.75
C LEU A 26 6.53 -6.10 -7.92
N TRP A 27 6.00 -7.18 -8.49
CA TRP A 27 5.15 -8.14 -7.78
C TRP A 27 5.61 -9.57 -8.05
N ASN A 28 5.21 -10.18 -9.17
CA ASN A 28 5.61 -11.50 -9.61
C ASN A 28 5.59 -11.57 -11.15
N GLN A 29 6.10 -12.65 -11.74
CA GLN A 29 6.20 -12.80 -13.20
C GLN A 29 4.84 -12.81 -13.92
N GLU A 30 3.73 -13.05 -13.21
CA GLU A 30 2.40 -13.18 -13.82
C GLU A 30 1.62 -11.84 -13.83
N TYR A 31 2.01 -10.89 -12.97
CA TYR A 31 1.32 -9.62 -12.85
C TYR A 31 1.83 -8.60 -13.88
N HIS A 32 1.11 -8.50 -14.99
CA HIS A 32 1.42 -7.57 -16.09
C HIS A 32 0.46 -6.37 -16.11
N PHE A 33 0.77 -5.31 -15.36
CA PHE A 33 -0.02 -4.06 -15.36
C PHE A 33 -0.03 -3.37 -16.72
N GLU A 34 1.09 -3.39 -17.44
CA GLU A 34 1.27 -2.78 -18.76
C GLU A 34 0.35 -3.35 -19.83
N LYS A 35 -0.27 -4.51 -19.58
CA LYS A 35 -1.22 -5.17 -20.48
C LYS A 35 -2.67 -4.95 -20.05
N LYS A 36 -2.92 -4.33 -18.89
CA LYS A 36 -4.27 -4.09 -18.39
C LYS A 36 -4.91 -2.90 -19.12
N PRO A 37 -6.22 -2.95 -19.42
CA PRO A 37 -6.96 -1.81 -19.93
C PRO A 37 -6.78 -0.59 -19.02
N LEU A 38 -6.73 0.62 -19.55
CA LEU A 38 -6.55 1.81 -18.72
C LEU A 38 -7.21 3.02 -19.36
N ILE A 39 -7.95 3.79 -18.57
CA ILE A 39 -8.48 5.09 -18.97
C ILE A 39 -7.88 6.20 -18.10
N LEU A 40 -7.23 7.18 -18.72
CA LEU A 40 -6.63 8.33 -18.04
C LEU A 40 -7.40 9.59 -18.39
N ILE A 41 -7.86 10.31 -17.37
CA ILE A 41 -8.76 11.46 -17.52
C ILE A 41 -8.07 12.72 -17.01
N ARG A 42 -7.81 13.66 -17.91
CA ARG A 42 -7.22 14.95 -17.56
C ARG A 42 -8.26 15.84 -16.88
N THR A 43 -7.96 16.31 -15.66
CA THR A 43 -8.79 17.28 -14.92
C THR A 43 -7.96 18.42 -14.36
N ASN A 44 -8.56 19.58 -14.08
CA ASN A 44 -7.80 20.76 -13.63
C ASN A 44 -7.14 20.60 -12.25
N LYS A 45 -7.74 19.78 -11.39
CA LYS A 45 -7.37 19.60 -10.00
C LYS A 45 -7.88 18.26 -9.50
N ASP A 46 -7.41 17.91 -8.31
CA ASP A 46 -7.97 16.86 -7.48
C ASP A 46 -9.51 16.96 -7.39
N GLY A 47 -10.17 15.82 -7.57
CA GLY A 47 -11.62 15.67 -7.59
C GLY A 47 -12.34 16.47 -8.67
N GLY A 48 -11.63 16.87 -9.72
CA GLY A 48 -12.19 17.64 -10.83
C GLY A 48 -13.29 16.86 -11.58
N ILE A 49 -14.46 17.49 -11.73
CA ILE A 49 -15.55 16.95 -12.56
C ILE A 49 -15.41 17.32 -14.04
N ILE A 50 -14.77 18.46 -14.35
CA ILE A 50 -14.57 18.93 -15.72
C ILE A 50 -13.39 18.18 -16.33
N ARG A 51 -13.69 17.36 -17.34
CA ARG A 51 -12.68 16.62 -18.11
C ARG A 51 -12.18 17.45 -19.27
N LYS A 52 -10.86 17.56 -19.39
CA LYS A 52 -10.21 18.21 -20.54
C LYS A 52 -9.94 17.23 -21.68
N GLN A 53 -9.38 16.08 -21.34
CA GLN A 53 -8.99 15.02 -22.27
C GLN A 53 -9.22 13.67 -21.59
N VAL A 54 -9.45 12.64 -22.41
CA VAL A 54 -9.59 11.26 -21.95
C VAL A 54 -8.78 10.38 -22.90
N TYR A 55 -7.88 9.59 -22.35
CA TYR A 55 -7.00 8.67 -23.08
C TYR A 55 -7.30 7.24 -22.66
N ALA A 56 -7.37 6.32 -23.61
CA ALA A 56 -7.55 4.90 -23.38
C ALA A 56 -6.38 4.12 -23.96
N LEU A 57 -5.89 3.15 -23.20
CA LEU A 57 -4.80 2.24 -23.56
C LEU A 57 -5.25 0.80 -23.31
N ASN A 58 -4.67 -0.15 -24.05
CA ASN A 58 -4.90 -1.60 -23.89
C ASN A 58 -6.36 -2.07 -23.95
N GLY A 59 -7.27 -1.28 -24.53
CA GLY A 59 -8.67 -1.66 -24.74
C GLY A 59 -8.93 -1.98 -26.22
N LYS A 60 -9.03 -3.26 -26.57
CA LYS A 60 -9.40 -3.69 -27.95
C LYS A 60 -10.77 -3.14 -28.35
N GLU A 61 -11.63 -2.92 -27.37
CA GLU A 61 -12.96 -2.35 -27.48
C GLU A 61 -12.94 -0.89 -27.99
N MET A 62 -11.77 -0.24 -28.00
CA MET A 62 -11.59 1.14 -28.47
C MET A 62 -11.17 1.22 -29.94
N GLU A 63 -10.60 0.17 -30.53
CA GLU A 63 -10.04 0.22 -31.89
C GLU A 63 -11.11 0.50 -32.97
N ASN A 64 -12.37 0.14 -32.72
CA ASN A 64 -13.49 0.30 -33.65
C ASN A 64 -14.60 1.22 -33.11
N ASN A 65 -14.28 2.15 -32.21
CA ASN A 65 -15.29 3.03 -31.62
C ASN A 65 -15.34 4.41 -32.31
N ILE A 66 -16.55 4.86 -32.67
CA ILE A 66 -16.79 6.18 -33.30
C ILE A 66 -16.44 7.37 -32.40
N PHE A 67 -16.40 7.17 -31.08
CA PHE A 67 -16.01 8.16 -30.08
C PHE A 67 -14.53 8.04 -29.69
N ALA A 68 -13.77 7.12 -30.29
CA ALA A 68 -12.34 6.95 -30.07
C ALA A 68 -11.55 7.34 -31.32
N LYS A 69 -10.47 8.08 -31.13
CA LYS A 69 -9.52 8.40 -32.21
C LYS A 69 -8.12 8.04 -31.75
N GLU A 70 -7.46 7.15 -32.48
CA GLU A 70 -6.04 6.87 -32.25
C GLU A 70 -5.22 8.16 -32.41
N ILE A 71 -4.37 8.45 -31.43
CA ILE A 71 -3.46 9.59 -31.47
C ILE A 71 -2.03 9.11 -31.74
N GLN A 72 -1.27 9.91 -32.46
CA GLN A 72 0.14 9.63 -32.66
C GLN A 72 0.92 9.98 -31.39
N VAL A 73 1.56 8.97 -30.82
CA VAL A 73 2.46 9.08 -29.67
C VAL A 73 3.89 8.80 -30.16
N PRO A 74 4.92 9.52 -29.68
CA PRO A 74 6.29 9.25 -30.06
C PRO A 74 6.66 7.79 -29.83
N LYS A 75 7.24 7.13 -30.85
CA LYS A 75 7.66 5.72 -30.75
C LYS A 75 8.64 5.47 -29.61
N SER A 76 9.43 6.48 -29.23
CA SER A 76 10.36 6.43 -28.10
C SER A 76 9.67 6.16 -26.75
N LEU A 77 8.37 6.41 -26.63
CA LEU A 77 7.60 6.11 -25.42
C LEU A 77 7.21 4.63 -25.32
N HIS A 78 7.41 3.80 -26.35
CA HIS A 78 7.11 2.35 -26.29
C HIS A 78 5.71 2.02 -25.75
N LEU A 79 4.75 2.95 -25.88
CA LEU A 79 3.38 2.74 -25.43
C LEU A 79 2.60 1.94 -26.49
N PRO A 80 1.59 1.15 -26.08
CA PRO A 80 0.61 0.61 -27.01
C PRO A 80 -0.15 1.76 -27.70
N LYS A 81 -1.01 1.41 -28.66
CA LYS A 81 -1.90 2.41 -29.28
C LYS A 81 -2.67 3.17 -28.23
N VAL A 82 -2.61 4.51 -28.31
CA VAL A 82 -3.33 5.41 -27.40
C VAL A 82 -4.50 6.00 -28.14
N TYR A 83 -5.70 5.84 -27.58
CA TYR A 83 -6.94 6.37 -28.13
C TYR A 83 -7.37 7.58 -27.32
N ARG A 84 -7.60 8.71 -27.97
CA ARG A 84 -8.31 9.84 -27.35
C ARG A 84 -9.80 9.62 -27.48
N LEU A 85 -10.51 9.61 -26.35
CA LEU A 85 -11.96 9.47 -26.30
C LEU A 85 -12.64 10.85 -26.34
N SER A 86 -13.80 10.90 -26.99
CA SER A 86 -14.69 12.07 -26.94
C SER A 86 -15.17 12.30 -25.51
N SER A 87 -15.25 13.56 -25.08
CA SER A 87 -15.83 13.93 -23.78
C SER A 87 -17.32 13.52 -23.64
N PHE A 88 -17.98 13.21 -24.76
CA PHE A 88 -19.37 12.74 -24.83
C PHE A 88 -19.49 11.22 -25.00
N ASP A 89 -18.40 10.47 -24.87
CA ASP A 89 -18.47 9.01 -24.88
C ASP A 89 -19.27 8.52 -23.67
N LEU A 90 -20.50 8.05 -23.94
CA LEU A 90 -21.44 7.57 -22.92
C LEU A 90 -20.86 6.46 -22.04
N ARG A 91 -19.90 5.68 -22.55
CA ARG A 91 -19.25 4.60 -21.81
C ARG A 91 -18.40 5.12 -20.65
N THR A 92 -17.96 6.37 -20.73
CA THR A 92 -17.16 7.01 -19.68
C THR A 92 -17.97 8.01 -18.88
N ILE A 93 -19.26 8.24 -19.14
CA ILE A 93 -20.01 9.35 -18.53
C ILE A 93 -20.11 9.27 -17.00
N SER A 94 -20.05 8.06 -16.43
CA SER A 94 -20.03 7.85 -14.97
C SER A 94 -18.82 8.50 -14.28
N THR A 95 -17.72 8.78 -14.98
CA THR A 95 -16.53 9.42 -14.37
C THR A 95 -16.66 10.96 -14.21
N TRP A 96 -17.85 11.55 -14.43
CA TRP A 96 -18.17 12.98 -14.23
C TRP A 96 -18.53 13.26 -12.76
N ILE A 97 -17.86 12.55 -11.86
CA ILE A 97 -18.02 12.63 -10.40
C ILE A 97 -16.75 13.22 -9.78
N SER A 98 -16.76 13.55 -8.49
CA SER A 98 -15.57 14.11 -7.82
C SER A 98 -14.51 13.07 -7.43
N TRP A 99 -14.72 11.78 -7.72
CA TRP A 99 -13.74 10.74 -7.42
C TRP A 99 -12.64 10.69 -8.49
N ASN A 100 -11.41 10.42 -8.06
CA ASN A 100 -10.25 10.39 -8.94
C ASN A 100 -10.04 9.07 -9.66
N PHE A 101 -10.55 7.96 -9.15
CA PHE A 101 -10.33 6.66 -9.75
C PHE A 101 -11.59 5.80 -9.64
N GLY A 102 -11.55 4.63 -10.27
CA GLY A 102 -12.59 3.62 -10.18
C GLY A 102 -12.53 2.65 -11.35
N GLU A 103 -13.56 1.83 -11.48
CA GLU A 103 -13.69 0.86 -12.56
C GLU A 103 -14.89 1.18 -13.45
N LEU A 104 -14.75 0.89 -14.75
CA LEU A 104 -15.81 0.93 -15.75
C LEU A 104 -15.94 -0.45 -16.36
N ASN A 105 -17.16 -0.93 -16.52
CA ASN A 105 -17.40 -2.08 -17.39
C ASN A 105 -17.65 -1.61 -18.82
N ILE A 106 -16.79 -2.01 -19.75
CA ILE A 106 -16.88 -1.67 -21.17
C ILE A 106 -16.91 -2.96 -21.97
N LYS A 107 -18.11 -3.37 -22.42
CA LYS A 107 -18.33 -4.62 -23.17
C LYS A 107 -17.79 -5.86 -22.43
N ASP A 108 -18.20 -6.02 -21.17
CA ASP A 108 -17.79 -7.14 -20.31
C ASP A 108 -16.30 -7.15 -19.93
N THR A 109 -15.55 -6.10 -20.28
CA THR A 109 -14.18 -5.88 -19.82
C THR A 109 -14.18 -4.83 -18.72
N ASP A 110 -13.61 -5.17 -17.57
CA ASP A 110 -13.38 -4.20 -16.50
C ASP A 110 -12.15 -3.34 -16.80
N VAL A 111 -12.36 -2.03 -16.77
CA VAL A 111 -11.37 -1.02 -17.14
C VAL A 111 -11.22 -0.04 -15.98
N PHE A 112 -10.07 -0.08 -15.34
CA PHE A 112 -9.66 0.91 -14.37
C PHE A 112 -9.49 2.29 -15.04
N TYR A 113 -9.96 3.33 -14.36
CA TYR A 113 -9.69 4.70 -14.74
C TYR A 113 -9.01 5.47 -13.62
N LEU A 114 -8.16 6.42 -14.00
CA LEU A 114 -7.56 7.40 -13.10
C LEU A 114 -7.66 8.81 -13.68
N LYS A 115 -7.98 9.77 -12.82
CA LYS A 115 -7.91 11.19 -13.11
C LYS A 115 -6.55 11.73 -12.72
N TYR A 116 -5.95 12.47 -13.63
CA TYR A 116 -4.66 13.10 -13.41
C TYR A 116 -4.73 14.62 -13.65
N TYR A 117 -3.94 15.35 -12.88
CA TYR A 117 -3.92 16.80 -12.83
C TYR A 117 -2.49 17.31 -12.54
N PRO A 118 -2.18 18.60 -12.82
CA PRO A 118 -0.79 19.10 -12.83
C PRO A 118 -0.02 18.86 -11.52
N LYS A 119 -0.68 19.05 -10.37
CA LYS A 119 -0.06 18.90 -9.05
C LYS A 119 0.55 17.51 -8.81
N MET A 120 0.03 16.45 -9.46
CA MET A 120 0.60 15.09 -9.35
C MET A 120 2.02 14.97 -9.93
N PHE A 121 2.45 15.90 -10.80
CA PHE A 121 3.74 15.88 -11.48
C PHE A 121 4.70 16.99 -11.02
N GLU A 122 4.18 18.03 -10.39
CA GLU A 122 4.96 19.23 -10.04
C GLU A 122 5.37 19.26 -8.57
N ASN A 123 4.41 19.04 -7.67
CA ASN A 123 4.64 19.03 -6.23
C ASN A 123 3.53 18.19 -5.55
N PRO A 124 3.56 16.87 -5.75
CA PRO A 124 2.58 15.98 -5.17
C PRO A 124 2.66 15.98 -3.64
N GLU A 125 1.56 15.62 -3.00
CA GLU A 125 1.62 15.15 -1.62
C GLU A 125 2.25 13.76 -1.57
N VAL A 126 2.76 13.36 -0.41
CA VAL A 126 3.38 12.02 -0.28
C VAL A 126 2.35 10.98 -0.71
N TYR A 127 2.78 10.00 -1.50
CA TYR A 127 1.93 8.95 -2.10
C TYR A 127 0.96 9.40 -3.21
N LEU A 128 0.82 10.70 -3.48
CA LEU A 128 -0.13 11.24 -4.46
C LEU A 128 0.52 11.73 -5.77
N ASP A 129 1.77 11.34 -6.03
CA ASP A 129 2.34 11.47 -7.36
C ASP A 129 1.63 10.51 -8.34
N PHE A 130 1.70 10.82 -9.63
CA PHE A 130 0.95 10.07 -10.64
C PHE A 130 1.29 8.58 -10.64
N SER A 131 2.57 8.24 -10.54
CA SER A 131 3.01 6.85 -10.62
C SER A 131 2.59 6.04 -9.40
N SER A 132 2.82 6.55 -8.18
CA SER A 132 2.47 5.84 -6.95
C SER A 132 0.97 5.63 -6.86
N PHE A 133 0.18 6.69 -7.04
CA PHE A 133 -1.27 6.61 -6.93
C PHE A 133 -1.90 5.73 -8.02
N LEU A 134 -1.37 5.78 -9.26
CA LEU A 134 -1.81 4.88 -10.33
C LEU A 134 -1.56 3.41 -9.97
N LEU A 135 -0.36 3.10 -9.48
CA LEU A 135 0.01 1.72 -9.18
C LEU A 135 -0.76 1.16 -7.99
N HIS A 136 -0.97 1.95 -6.93
CA HIS A 136 -1.76 1.54 -5.76
C HIS A 136 -3.19 1.19 -6.14
N GLU A 137 -3.91 2.13 -6.75
CA GLU A 137 -5.34 1.97 -7.04
C GLU A 137 -5.59 0.95 -8.15
N SER A 138 -4.70 0.86 -9.14
CA SER A 138 -4.82 -0.17 -10.17
C SER A 138 -4.47 -1.57 -9.66
N PHE A 139 -3.61 -1.69 -8.64
CA PHE A 139 -3.33 -2.96 -7.99
C PHE A 139 -4.57 -3.49 -7.26
N HIS A 140 -5.29 -2.61 -6.55
CA HIS A 140 -6.61 -2.92 -6.01
C HIS A 140 -7.56 -3.43 -7.10
N ALA A 141 -7.71 -2.65 -8.18
CA ALA A 141 -8.65 -2.95 -9.26
C ALA A 141 -8.32 -4.22 -10.06
N TYR A 142 -7.05 -4.61 -10.19
CA TYR A 142 -6.66 -5.72 -11.07
C TYR A 142 -6.07 -6.94 -10.37
N LYS A 143 -5.31 -6.76 -9.29
CA LYS A 143 -4.68 -7.86 -8.58
C LYS A 143 -5.49 -8.28 -7.36
N GLN A 144 -6.08 -7.33 -6.65
CA GLN A 144 -6.79 -7.57 -5.39
C GLN A 144 -8.31 -7.59 -5.55
N LYS A 145 -8.84 -7.44 -6.77
CA LYS A 145 -10.28 -7.43 -7.05
C LYS A 145 -11.07 -8.60 -6.45
N SER A 146 -10.46 -9.79 -6.37
CA SER A 146 -11.09 -10.98 -5.81
C SER A 146 -10.73 -11.24 -4.36
N TRP A 147 -9.85 -10.42 -3.76
CA TRP A 147 -9.46 -10.60 -2.37
C TRP A 147 -10.66 -10.32 -1.47
N THR A 148 -10.73 -11.02 -0.36
CA THR A 148 -11.88 -11.07 0.55
C THR A 148 -11.50 -10.66 1.97
N TYR A 149 -10.31 -10.07 2.16
CA TYR A 149 -9.83 -9.61 3.46
C TYR A 149 -10.72 -8.53 4.10
N ASP A 150 -11.32 -7.65 3.29
CA ASP A 150 -12.28 -6.63 3.73
C ASP A 150 -13.74 -7.11 3.74
N ALA A 151 -14.00 -8.35 3.30
CA ALA A 151 -15.36 -8.87 3.19
C ALA A 151 -16.07 -8.80 4.54
N LYS A 152 -17.30 -8.25 4.52
CA LYS A 152 -18.15 -8.04 5.71
C LYS A 152 -17.51 -7.14 6.78
N GLY A 153 -16.66 -6.19 6.37
CA GLY A 153 -15.99 -5.26 7.28
C GLY A 153 -14.83 -5.90 8.04
N GLY A 154 -14.15 -6.88 7.45
CA GLY A 154 -13.08 -7.66 8.08
C GLY A 154 -11.90 -6.84 8.61
N GLU A 155 -11.71 -5.62 8.13
CA GLU A 155 -10.67 -4.67 8.60
C GLU A 155 -11.13 -3.73 9.72
N SER A 156 -12.45 -3.68 9.98
CA SER A 156 -13.03 -2.79 10.98
C SER A 156 -12.78 -3.33 12.38
N ILE A 157 -12.27 -2.47 13.26
CA ILE A 157 -12.00 -2.81 14.65
C ILE A 157 -12.94 -1.98 15.52
N ASN A 158 -13.99 -2.62 16.01
CA ASN A 158 -14.83 -2.03 17.03
C ASN A 158 -14.09 -2.09 18.37
N ASP A 159 -14.29 -1.07 19.21
CA ASP A 159 -13.70 -0.98 20.55
C ASP A 159 -12.17 -1.17 20.54
N TYR A 160 -11.48 -0.33 19.75
CA TYR A 160 -10.03 -0.34 19.68
C TYR A 160 -9.45 -0.14 21.10
N PRO A 161 -8.50 -0.98 21.54
CA PRO A 161 -7.98 -0.94 22.91
C PRO A 161 -7.04 0.25 23.12
N VAL A 162 -7.61 1.42 23.43
CA VAL A 162 -6.88 2.64 23.83
C VAL A 162 -6.37 2.50 25.26
N ASN A 163 -5.25 1.79 25.43
CA ASN A 163 -4.58 1.65 26.72
C ASN A 163 -3.06 1.54 26.55
N LYS A 164 -2.32 1.89 27.61
CA LYS A 164 -0.85 1.93 27.58
C LYS A 164 -0.21 0.60 27.21
N GLY A 165 -0.83 -0.52 27.59
CA GLY A 165 -0.30 -1.85 27.29
C GLY A 165 -0.40 -2.18 25.81
N ASN A 166 -1.47 -1.76 25.12
CA ASN A 166 -1.62 -1.97 23.69
C ASN A 166 -0.58 -1.13 22.93
N TYR A 167 -0.49 0.16 23.25
CA TYR A 167 0.49 1.05 22.63
C TYR A 167 1.94 0.63 22.91
N ALA A 168 2.25 0.14 24.12
CA ALA A 168 3.60 -0.35 24.41
C ALA A 168 3.97 -1.60 23.60
N LEU A 169 3.03 -2.52 23.40
CA LEU A 169 3.25 -3.69 22.54
C LEU A 169 3.36 -3.31 21.06
N MET A 170 2.59 -2.33 20.59
CA MET A 170 2.77 -1.75 19.26
C MET A 170 4.15 -1.09 19.10
N GLY A 171 4.61 -0.30 20.08
CA GLY A 171 5.95 0.27 20.06
C GLY A 171 7.05 -0.80 20.07
N LEU A 172 6.79 -1.95 20.69
CA LEU A 172 7.70 -3.10 20.65
C LEU A 172 7.77 -3.72 19.25
N GLU A 173 6.62 -3.87 18.57
CA GLU A 173 6.56 -4.27 17.17
C GLU A 173 7.34 -3.28 16.28
N PHE A 174 7.18 -1.97 16.51
CA PHE A 174 7.89 -0.92 15.77
C PHE A 174 9.41 -0.96 15.95
N LYS A 175 9.92 -1.13 17.18
CA LYS A 175 11.37 -1.35 17.41
C LYS A 175 11.91 -2.54 16.60
N LEU A 176 11.13 -3.61 16.52
CA LEU A 176 11.51 -4.80 15.74
C LEU A 176 11.47 -4.51 14.23
N LEU A 177 10.46 -3.81 13.73
CA LEU A 177 10.39 -3.39 12.33
C LEU A 177 11.55 -2.47 11.94
N ASP A 178 11.87 -1.46 12.76
CA ASP A 178 13.00 -0.55 12.53
C ASP A 178 14.32 -1.34 12.42
N ARG A 179 14.57 -2.24 13.38
CA ARG A 179 15.74 -3.13 13.38
C ARG A 179 15.81 -4.00 12.12
N ALA A 180 14.66 -4.49 11.62
CA ALA A 180 14.62 -5.28 10.41
C ALA A 180 14.82 -4.44 9.14
N MET A 181 14.28 -3.21 9.09
CA MET A 181 14.39 -2.34 7.94
C MET A 181 15.85 -1.90 7.69
N GLU A 182 16.62 -1.68 8.75
CA GLU A 182 18.05 -1.34 8.70
C GLU A 182 18.97 -2.53 8.39
N ASN A 183 18.47 -3.76 8.51
CA ASN A 183 19.27 -4.97 8.33
C ASN A 183 19.08 -5.59 6.94
N ASN A 184 20.10 -6.28 6.45
CA ASN A 184 20.08 -6.98 5.15
C ASN A 184 20.50 -8.46 5.26
N ASN A 185 20.83 -8.96 6.46
CA ASN A 185 21.18 -10.36 6.70
C ASN A 185 19.90 -11.20 6.83
N PRO A 186 19.62 -12.14 5.91
CA PRO A 186 18.35 -12.89 5.92
C PRO A 186 18.06 -13.64 7.22
N GLU A 187 19.08 -14.21 7.87
CA GLU A 187 18.88 -14.98 9.11
C GLU A 187 18.57 -14.06 10.30
N THR A 188 19.21 -12.90 10.36
CA THR A 188 18.85 -11.87 11.36
C THR A 188 17.43 -11.40 11.14
N LEU A 189 17.04 -11.12 9.88
CA LEU A 189 15.68 -10.72 9.54
C LEU A 189 14.65 -11.76 9.95
N LYS A 190 14.91 -13.06 9.69
CA LYS A 190 14.05 -14.15 10.16
C LYS A 190 13.91 -14.16 11.68
N GLN A 191 15.00 -13.96 12.42
CA GLN A 191 14.93 -13.89 13.88
C GLN A 191 14.12 -12.67 14.36
N VAL A 192 14.24 -11.52 13.69
CA VAL A 192 13.45 -10.33 14.02
C VAL A 192 11.97 -10.57 13.73
N LEU A 193 11.63 -11.13 12.57
CA LEU A 193 10.25 -11.46 12.20
C LEU A 193 9.65 -12.51 13.14
N HIS A 194 10.44 -13.49 13.59
CA HIS A 194 10.02 -14.45 14.60
C HIS A 194 9.63 -13.74 15.90
N ASP A 195 10.50 -12.86 16.42
CA ASP A 195 10.21 -12.10 17.64
C ASP A 195 8.99 -11.17 17.46
N TRP A 196 8.88 -10.51 16.30
CA TRP A 196 7.73 -9.67 15.96
C TRP A 196 6.43 -10.49 15.97
N THR A 197 6.47 -11.70 15.41
CA THR A 197 5.30 -12.58 15.36
C THR A 197 4.90 -13.04 16.77
N ILE A 198 5.85 -13.29 17.67
CA ILE A 198 5.56 -13.58 19.08
C ILE A 198 4.87 -12.40 19.76
N VAL A 199 5.39 -11.18 19.58
CA VAL A 199 4.78 -9.96 20.15
C VAL A 199 3.35 -9.78 19.62
N ARG A 200 3.16 -9.93 18.31
CA ARG A 200 1.85 -9.79 17.66
C ARG A 200 0.85 -10.84 18.15
N ASN A 201 1.27 -12.09 18.31
CA ASN A 201 0.45 -13.14 18.94
C ASN A 201 0.06 -12.80 20.38
N TYR A 202 1.03 -12.34 21.18
CA TYR A 202 0.77 -11.94 22.56
C TYR A 202 -0.24 -10.78 22.61
N ARG A 203 -0.10 -9.79 21.72
CA ARG A 203 -1.02 -8.65 21.57
C ARG A 203 -2.44 -9.12 21.19
N TYR A 204 -2.57 -10.01 20.21
CA TYR A 204 -3.88 -10.52 19.76
C TYR A 204 -4.53 -11.51 20.74
N LYS A 205 -3.75 -12.27 21.50
CA LYS A 205 -4.31 -13.06 22.60
C LYS A 205 -4.95 -12.17 23.67
N LYS A 206 -4.37 -10.99 23.92
CA LYS A 206 -4.88 -10.02 24.89
C LYS A 206 -6.04 -9.18 24.35
N TRP A 207 -6.00 -8.85 23.06
CA TRP A 207 -7.06 -8.09 22.36
C TRP A 207 -7.37 -8.74 21.01
N PRO A 208 -8.20 -9.80 20.99
CA PRO A 208 -8.50 -10.57 19.78
C PRO A 208 -9.13 -9.74 18.66
N GLN A 209 -9.83 -8.66 18.99
CA GLN A 209 -10.44 -7.77 18.00
C GLN A 209 -9.42 -7.11 17.07
N LEU A 210 -8.15 -7.01 17.50
CA LEU A 210 -7.09 -6.40 16.70
C LEU A 210 -6.68 -7.23 15.48
N VAL A 211 -7.14 -8.49 15.35
CA VAL A 211 -6.84 -9.32 14.19
C VAL A 211 -7.29 -8.67 12.86
N GLY A 212 -8.29 -7.78 12.90
CA GLY A 212 -8.72 -6.98 11.75
C GLY A 212 -7.62 -6.06 11.19
N GLU A 213 -6.60 -5.70 11.98
CA GLU A 213 -5.44 -4.95 11.48
C GLU A 213 -4.76 -5.71 10.32
N THR A 214 -4.68 -7.05 10.44
CA THR A 214 -3.96 -7.89 9.49
C THR A 214 -4.58 -7.92 8.09
N ASN A 215 -5.91 -7.70 8.01
CA ASN A 215 -6.62 -7.64 6.74
C ASN A 215 -6.29 -6.34 5.98
N ALA A 216 -6.27 -5.21 6.68
CA ALA A 216 -5.83 -3.94 6.11
C ALA A 216 -4.32 -3.95 5.79
N GLU A 217 -3.49 -4.55 6.66
CA GLU A 217 -2.06 -4.76 6.38
C GLU A 217 -1.87 -5.59 5.09
N ALA A 218 -2.69 -6.63 4.87
CA ALA A 218 -2.62 -7.42 3.64
C ALA A 218 -3.06 -6.64 2.41
N MET A 219 -4.23 -5.98 2.45
CA MET A 219 -4.75 -5.25 1.28
C MET A 219 -3.92 -4.02 0.96
N GLU A 220 -3.82 -3.11 1.92
CA GLU A 220 -3.23 -1.80 1.69
C GLU A 220 -1.71 -1.82 1.77
N GLY A 221 -1.16 -2.72 2.60
CA GLY A 221 0.28 -2.95 2.64
C GLY A 221 0.81 -3.55 1.33
N SER A 222 0.10 -4.49 0.70
CA SER A 222 0.50 -5.03 -0.61
C SER A 222 0.47 -4.00 -1.73
N ALA A 223 -0.54 -3.12 -1.75
CA ALA A 223 -0.60 -2.02 -2.71
C ALA A 223 0.53 -1.00 -2.46
N ARG A 224 0.79 -0.63 -1.20
CA ARG A 224 1.90 0.25 -0.80
C ARG A 224 3.28 -0.36 -1.08
N TYR A 225 3.43 -1.68 -0.90
CA TYR A 225 4.63 -2.42 -1.25
C TYR A 225 4.95 -2.24 -2.74
N LEU A 226 3.95 -2.33 -3.63
CA LEU A 226 4.16 -2.13 -5.07
C LEU A 226 4.72 -0.72 -5.36
N GLU A 227 4.19 0.31 -4.71
CA GLU A 227 4.71 1.68 -4.82
C GLU A 227 6.20 1.75 -4.44
N TYR A 228 6.59 1.15 -3.32
CA TYR A 228 7.97 1.17 -2.84
C TYR A 228 8.92 0.40 -3.75
N ARG A 229 8.46 -0.74 -4.28
CA ARG A 229 9.23 -1.50 -5.26
C ARG A 229 9.46 -0.71 -6.55
N TYR A 230 8.42 -0.05 -7.03
CA TYR A 230 8.51 0.80 -8.22
C TYR A 230 9.40 2.02 -7.99
N SER A 231 9.24 2.73 -6.87
CA SER A 231 10.08 3.85 -6.47
C SER A 231 11.55 3.43 -6.41
N LYS A 232 11.87 2.34 -5.71
CA LYS A 232 13.24 1.82 -5.64
C LYS A 232 13.81 1.46 -7.01
N LEU A 233 13.01 0.84 -7.88
CA LEU A 233 13.43 0.43 -9.22
C LEU A 233 13.75 1.62 -10.13
N THR A 234 13.03 2.73 -9.96
CA THR A 234 13.19 3.95 -10.76
C THR A 234 14.12 5.00 -10.11
N GLY A 235 14.70 4.69 -8.95
CA GLY A 235 15.59 5.61 -8.21
C GLY A 235 14.84 6.72 -7.46
N GLY A 236 13.56 6.54 -7.18
CA GLY A 236 12.75 7.41 -6.35
C GLY A 236 13.09 7.31 -4.86
N THR A 237 12.50 8.20 -4.07
CA THR A 237 12.72 8.34 -2.62
C THR A 237 11.57 7.81 -1.77
N LEU A 238 10.48 7.39 -2.40
CA LEU A 238 9.32 6.83 -1.70
C LEU A 238 9.68 5.48 -1.07
N THR A 239 9.43 5.36 0.23
CA THR A 239 9.70 4.19 1.07
C THR A 239 8.74 4.18 2.26
N VAL A 240 8.82 3.15 3.11
CA VAL A 240 8.05 3.05 4.36
C VAL A 240 8.18 4.34 5.17
N LEU A 241 7.04 4.90 5.60
CA LEU A 241 6.92 6.15 6.35
C LEU A 241 7.62 7.33 5.66
N ALA A 242 7.33 7.51 4.37
CA ALA A 242 7.93 8.57 3.56
C ALA A 242 7.55 9.98 4.03
N LYS A 243 8.48 10.93 3.84
CA LYS A 243 8.25 12.36 4.01
C LYS A 243 8.91 13.17 2.88
N LYS A 244 8.53 14.44 2.76
CA LYS A 244 8.98 15.31 1.65
C LYS A 244 10.46 15.73 1.70
N GLU A 245 11.06 15.72 2.88
CA GLU A 245 12.40 16.27 3.11
C GLU A 245 13.39 15.17 3.50
N GLU A 246 14.68 15.35 3.22
CA GLU A 246 15.73 14.42 3.65
C GLU A 246 15.64 14.09 5.17
N PRO A 247 15.80 12.83 5.59
CA PRO A 247 16.19 11.64 4.82
C PRO A 247 15.05 10.95 4.03
N TYR A 248 13.98 11.67 3.71
CA TYR A 248 12.79 11.24 2.96
C TYR A 248 11.95 10.15 3.61
N HIS A 249 12.27 9.77 4.85
CA HIS A 249 11.46 8.89 5.67
C HIS A 249 11.68 9.20 7.16
N VAL A 250 10.87 8.55 8.00
CA VAL A 250 11.11 8.40 9.43
C VAL A 250 11.03 6.93 9.80
N THR A 251 11.61 6.53 10.92
CA THR A 251 11.42 5.18 11.46
C THR A 251 10.05 5.05 12.13
N PHE A 252 9.58 3.82 12.36
CA PHE A 252 8.34 3.59 13.09
C PHE A 252 8.42 4.14 14.50
N MET A 253 9.56 4.00 15.18
CA MET A 253 9.76 4.57 16.52
C MET A 253 9.84 6.09 16.52
N GLU A 254 10.42 6.71 15.50
CA GLU A 254 10.38 8.17 15.36
C GLU A 254 8.93 8.66 15.22
N ALA A 255 8.14 8.06 14.32
CA ALA A 255 6.72 8.39 14.15
C ALA A 255 5.95 8.19 15.46
N PHE A 256 6.12 7.04 16.13
CA PHE A 256 5.51 6.74 17.41
C PHE A 256 5.84 7.77 18.49
N ASN A 257 7.11 8.18 18.58
CA ASN A 257 7.56 9.18 19.55
C ASN A 257 7.01 10.58 19.23
N PHE A 258 6.98 10.99 17.96
CA PHE A 258 6.40 12.28 17.58
C PHE A 258 4.92 12.34 17.95
N ILE A 259 4.16 11.28 17.70
CA ILE A 259 2.73 11.21 18.06
C ILE A 259 2.57 11.20 19.58
N ALA A 260 3.34 10.38 20.31
CA ALA A 260 3.27 10.30 21.78
C ALA A 260 3.63 11.62 22.48
N ASN A 261 4.42 12.48 21.84
CA ASN A 261 4.79 13.80 22.34
C ASN A 261 3.91 14.94 21.78
N GLY A 262 2.88 14.64 20.99
CA GLY A 262 1.97 15.64 20.42
C GLY A 262 2.60 16.51 19.32
N GLN A 263 3.60 15.99 18.62
CA GLN A 263 4.39 16.70 17.59
C GLN A 263 4.00 16.33 16.16
N ALA A 264 3.12 15.34 15.97
CA ALA A 264 2.68 14.84 14.67
C ALA A 264 1.17 14.50 14.69
N GLU A 265 0.74 13.58 13.83
CA GLU A 265 -0.64 13.12 13.75
C GLU A 265 -1.21 12.66 15.10
N SER A 266 -2.54 12.56 15.20
CA SER A 266 -3.19 12.04 16.39
C SER A 266 -2.92 10.53 16.56
N PRO A 267 -3.12 9.97 17.77
CA PRO A 267 -3.04 8.54 18.01
C PRO A 267 -3.85 7.69 17.01
N SER A 268 -4.96 8.21 16.47
CA SER A 268 -5.75 7.55 15.42
C SER A 268 -4.95 7.14 14.17
N PHE A 269 -3.84 7.83 13.85
CA PHE A 269 -2.92 7.39 12.80
C PHE A 269 -2.34 6.01 13.10
N LEU A 270 -1.89 5.79 14.33
CA LEU A 270 -1.37 4.51 14.83
C LEU A 270 -2.46 3.42 14.86
N GLU A 271 -3.72 3.80 15.00
CA GLU A 271 -4.83 2.85 15.07
C GLU A 271 -5.25 2.36 13.68
N LYS A 272 -5.13 3.21 12.65
CA LYS A 272 -5.69 2.94 11.32
C LYS A 272 -4.66 3.06 10.19
N ASN A 273 -4.08 4.22 9.98
CA ASN A 273 -3.28 4.52 8.78
C ASN A 273 -1.93 3.80 8.78
N ILE A 274 -1.36 3.52 9.96
CA ILE A 274 -0.08 2.83 10.08
C ILE A 274 -0.09 1.42 9.47
N ARG A 275 -1.27 0.81 9.28
CA ARG A 275 -1.44 -0.53 8.71
C ARG A 275 -0.91 -0.65 7.27
N TYR A 276 -0.97 0.44 6.50
CA TYR A 276 -0.37 0.52 5.16
C TYR A 276 1.15 0.36 5.24
N GLU A 277 1.75 1.00 6.25
CA GLU A 277 3.19 1.06 6.47
C GLU A 277 3.72 -0.23 7.10
N THR A 278 3.04 -0.77 8.12
CA THR A 278 3.44 -2.05 8.74
C THR A 278 3.28 -3.22 7.77
N GLY A 279 2.17 -3.27 7.01
CA GLY A 279 1.93 -4.31 6.01
C GLY A 279 3.02 -4.34 4.93
N SER A 280 3.29 -3.19 4.30
CA SER A 280 4.34 -3.08 3.29
C SER A 280 5.75 -3.32 3.83
N ALA A 281 6.05 -2.87 5.05
CA ALA A 281 7.33 -3.13 5.71
C ALA A 281 7.55 -4.64 5.92
N LEU A 282 6.55 -5.35 6.43
CA LEU A 282 6.62 -6.80 6.62
C LEU A 282 6.89 -7.52 5.30
N GLU A 283 6.22 -7.15 4.23
CA GLU A 283 6.42 -7.72 2.89
C GLU A 283 7.83 -7.45 2.33
N LEU A 284 8.33 -6.22 2.47
CA LEU A 284 9.70 -5.88 2.11
C LEU A 284 10.73 -6.69 2.92
N ILE A 285 10.50 -6.85 4.22
CA ILE A 285 11.38 -7.62 5.11
C ILE A 285 11.32 -9.11 4.77
N MET A 286 10.13 -9.67 4.52
CA MET A 286 9.97 -11.06 4.09
C MET A 286 10.68 -11.35 2.77
N ASP A 287 10.65 -10.41 1.83
CA ASP A 287 11.44 -10.50 0.60
C ASP A 287 12.95 -10.52 0.87
N LYS A 288 13.46 -9.59 1.68
CA LYS A 288 14.88 -9.58 2.08
C LYS A 288 15.28 -10.85 2.84
N ALA A 289 14.35 -11.44 3.60
CA ALA A 289 14.54 -12.67 4.37
C ALA A 289 14.40 -13.95 3.52
N ASN A 290 14.04 -13.85 2.25
CA ASN A 290 13.70 -14.97 1.37
C ASN A 290 12.57 -15.86 1.91
N ILE A 291 11.56 -15.27 2.54
CA ILE A 291 10.34 -15.96 2.96
C ILE A 291 9.34 -15.95 1.79
N PRO A 292 8.80 -17.11 1.36
CA PRO A 292 7.88 -17.16 0.23
C PRO A 292 6.48 -16.70 0.64
N TRP A 293 6.17 -15.42 0.49
CA TRP A 293 4.89 -14.83 0.93
C TRP A 293 3.95 -14.44 -0.21
N LYS A 294 4.46 -14.05 -1.39
CA LYS A 294 3.66 -13.45 -2.46
C LYS A 294 2.51 -14.32 -2.96
N GLU A 295 2.73 -15.61 -3.15
CA GLU A 295 1.65 -16.52 -3.55
C GLU A 295 0.71 -16.83 -2.37
N ALA A 296 1.22 -16.81 -1.14
CA ALA A 296 0.45 -17.14 0.05
C ALA A 296 -0.54 -16.02 0.42
N ILE A 297 -0.19 -14.75 0.18
CA ILE A 297 -1.07 -13.60 0.46
C ILE A 297 -2.19 -13.43 -0.57
N GLU A 298 -2.01 -13.98 -1.78
CA GLU A 298 -3.03 -13.86 -2.82
C GLU A 298 -4.31 -14.62 -2.44
N ASP A 299 -5.40 -13.84 -2.35
CA ASP A 299 -6.72 -14.27 -1.95
C ASP A 299 -7.71 -14.31 -3.13
N SER A 300 -8.76 -15.09 -3.00
CA SER A 300 -9.84 -15.18 -3.99
C SER A 300 -11.09 -15.78 -3.39
N SER A 301 -12.19 -15.71 -4.14
CA SER A 301 -13.44 -16.40 -3.79
C SER A 301 -13.32 -17.93 -3.65
N THR A 302 -12.23 -18.55 -4.14
CA THR A 302 -12.02 -20.01 -4.13
C THR A 302 -10.79 -20.47 -3.36
N LYS A 303 -9.89 -19.56 -2.99
CA LYS A 303 -8.66 -19.81 -2.23
C LYS A 303 -8.52 -18.69 -1.21
N ARG A 304 -8.58 -19.02 0.08
CA ARG A 304 -8.30 -18.07 1.15
C ARG A 304 -6.81 -17.75 1.18
N GLY A 305 -6.45 -16.50 0.95
CA GLY A 305 -5.12 -15.97 1.19
C GLY A 305 -4.75 -15.99 2.67
N LYS A 306 -3.48 -15.73 2.95
CA LYS A 306 -2.94 -15.58 4.31
C LYS A 306 -2.36 -14.18 4.48
N THR A 307 -2.76 -13.48 5.53
CA THR A 307 -2.15 -12.18 5.87
C THR A 307 -0.68 -12.36 6.25
N GLN A 308 0.11 -11.28 6.28
CA GLN A 308 1.52 -11.34 6.67
C GLN A 308 1.69 -12.00 8.06
N TYR A 309 0.81 -11.66 9.00
CA TYR A 309 0.75 -12.30 10.31
C TYR A 309 0.55 -13.82 10.22
N GLU A 310 -0.40 -14.30 9.41
CA GLU A 310 -0.69 -15.73 9.27
C GLU A 310 0.45 -16.47 8.56
N ILE A 311 1.05 -15.86 7.53
CA ILE A 311 2.22 -16.41 6.82
C ILE A 311 3.38 -16.61 7.80
N LEU A 312 3.68 -15.61 8.62
CA LEU A 312 4.78 -15.69 9.58
C LEU A 312 4.51 -16.70 10.70
N ASN A 313 3.27 -16.78 11.20
CA ASN A 313 2.88 -17.81 12.17
C ASN A 313 3.14 -19.22 11.66
N ASP A 314 2.70 -19.49 10.43
CA ASP A 314 2.88 -20.80 9.80
C ASP A 314 4.36 -21.08 9.52
N TYR A 315 5.09 -20.09 9.00
CA TYR A 315 6.51 -20.21 8.67
C TYR A 315 7.36 -20.56 9.91
N PHE A 316 7.09 -19.91 11.04
CA PHE A 316 7.82 -20.12 12.29
C PHE A 316 7.20 -21.19 13.20
N LYS A 317 6.03 -21.75 12.85
CA LYS A 317 5.31 -22.76 13.62
C LYS A 317 5.01 -22.31 15.05
N ILE A 318 4.54 -21.08 15.20
CA ILE A 318 4.28 -20.41 16.48
C ILE A 318 2.94 -20.93 17.07
N ASN A 319 2.92 -22.21 17.47
CA ASN A 319 1.73 -22.91 17.98
C ASN A 319 1.88 -23.39 19.45
N ASP A 320 3.08 -23.31 20.04
CA ASP A 320 3.35 -23.85 21.39
C ASP A 320 3.35 -22.77 22.47
N SER A 321 2.24 -22.67 23.20
CA SER A 321 2.01 -21.70 24.29
C SER A 321 3.09 -21.66 25.39
N SER A 322 3.87 -22.73 25.57
CA SER A 322 4.86 -22.83 26.65
C SER A 322 6.16 -22.06 26.37
N ILE A 323 6.46 -21.80 25.09
CA ILE A 323 7.65 -21.04 24.64
C ILE A 323 7.39 -19.52 24.65
N PHE A 324 6.13 -19.09 24.65
CA PHE A 324 5.77 -17.68 24.47
C PHE A 324 6.14 -16.80 25.66
N GLU A 325 5.89 -17.22 26.90
CA GLU A 325 6.04 -16.31 28.05
C GLU A 325 7.51 -15.99 28.35
N SER A 326 8.40 -16.99 28.33
CA SER A 326 9.83 -16.76 28.53
C SER A 326 10.40 -15.90 27.41
N ARG A 327 10.09 -16.21 26.15
CA ARG A 327 10.57 -15.45 25.01
C ARG A 327 10.00 -14.03 24.98
N MET A 328 8.73 -13.84 25.33
CA MET A 328 8.11 -12.52 25.42
C MET A 328 8.80 -11.65 26.48
N ASN A 329 9.17 -12.23 27.63
CA ASN A 329 9.91 -11.50 28.66
C ASN A 329 11.32 -11.10 28.20
N GLU A 330 12.04 -11.97 27.49
CA GLU A 330 13.31 -11.63 26.85
C GLU A 330 13.16 -10.49 25.85
N ILE A 331 12.14 -10.55 24.98
CA ILE A 331 11.88 -9.51 23.99
C ILE A 331 11.58 -8.17 24.69
N LYS A 332 10.74 -8.15 25.74
CA LYS A 332 10.45 -6.94 26.50
C LYS A 332 11.71 -6.34 27.14
N LEU A 333 12.53 -7.18 27.76
CA LEU A 333 13.77 -6.75 28.42
C LEU A 333 14.75 -6.15 27.41
N ASN A 334 14.97 -6.83 26.29
CA ASN A 334 15.92 -6.42 25.26
C ASN A 334 15.50 -5.15 24.50
N ASN A 335 14.25 -4.71 24.65
CA ASN A 335 13.70 -3.58 23.90
C ASN A 335 13.13 -2.49 24.81
N ASP A 336 13.53 -2.45 26.09
CA ASP A 336 13.16 -1.39 27.03
C ASP A 336 11.64 -1.14 27.07
N TYR A 337 10.90 -2.18 27.44
CA TYR A 337 9.44 -2.14 27.47
C TYR A 337 8.87 -1.15 28.49
N GLU A 338 9.60 -0.81 29.55
CA GLU A 338 9.16 0.19 30.55
C GLU A 338 9.06 1.58 29.92
N SER A 339 10.06 2.00 29.13
CA SER A 339 9.98 3.25 28.35
C SER A 339 8.79 3.25 27.38
N LEU A 340 8.50 2.11 26.75
CA LEU A 340 7.33 1.97 25.87
C LEU A 340 6.00 2.08 26.62
N LEU A 341 5.92 1.63 27.88
CA LEU A 341 4.76 1.84 28.75
C LEU A 341 4.55 3.33 29.06
N GLU A 342 5.63 4.09 29.29
CA GLU A 342 5.56 5.53 29.50
C GLU A 342 5.05 6.26 28.26
N GLN A 343 5.53 5.91 27.06
CA GLN A 343 5.01 6.48 25.81
C GLN A 343 3.54 6.09 25.58
N GLY A 344 3.19 4.83 25.86
CA GLY A 344 1.81 4.36 25.79
C GLY A 344 0.87 5.14 26.71
N GLU A 345 1.31 5.51 27.90
CA GLU A 345 0.55 6.36 28.84
C GLU A 345 0.32 7.77 28.27
N LYS A 346 1.30 8.36 27.59
CA LYS A 346 1.12 9.66 26.91
C LYS A 346 0.09 9.58 25.80
N LEU A 347 0.14 8.52 24.97
CA LEU A 347 -0.81 8.30 23.88
C LEU A 347 -2.25 8.15 24.38
N VAL A 348 -2.45 7.43 25.49
CA VAL A 348 -3.77 7.32 26.14
C VAL A 348 -4.29 8.70 26.55
N LYS A 349 -3.45 9.52 27.19
CA LYS A 349 -3.83 10.88 27.61
C LYS A 349 -4.23 11.74 26.42
N ILE A 350 -3.50 11.70 25.31
CA ILE A 350 -3.84 12.45 24.09
C ILE A 350 -5.19 11.95 23.53
N SER A 351 -5.38 10.63 23.44
CA SER A 351 -6.61 10.04 22.90
C SER A 351 -7.84 10.48 23.71
N SER A 352 -7.71 10.55 25.04
CA SER A 352 -8.80 11.00 25.94
C SER A 352 -9.14 12.49 25.86
N THR A 353 -8.35 13.30 25.14
CA THR A 353 -8.59 14.74 24.96
C THR A 353 -9.19 15.10 23.61
N VAL A 354 -9.36 14.12 22.71
CA VAL A 354 -9.85 14.30 21.33
C VAL A 354 -11.28 13.76 21.15
N GLU A 355 -11.83 13.05 22.14
CA GLU A 355 -13.28 12.79 22.29
C GLU A 355 -14.00 13.99 22.92
#